data_AF-A0AAW5UEC4-F1
#
_entry.id   AF-A0AAW5UEC4-F1
#
_cell.length_a   1.000
_cell.length_b   1.000
_cell.length_c   1.000
_cell.angle_alpha   90.00
_cell.angle_beta   90.00
_cell.angle_gamma   90.00
#
_symmetry.space_group_name_H-M   'P 1'
#
loop_
_entity.id
_entity.type
_entity.pdbx_description
1 polymer ?
#
loop_
_entity_poly.entity_id
_entity_poly.type
_entity_poly.pdbx_seq_one_letter_code
_entity_poly.pdbx_strand_id
1 'polypeptide(L)'
;MCEDKGMGESASFVSGSHPEEVAELTGLGLTTIHKFENGTAGNLSLSTFLLLLKVVGQIDAINDVLPELPPSPYLMRKDEKKAQRIRHTK
;
A
#
# COMPACT_ATOMS: atom_id res chain seq x y z
N MET A 1 -35.88 23.81 9.11
CA MET A 1 -35.69 22.60 9.96
C MET A 1 -36.10 21.42 9.11
N CYS A 2 -35.28 20.44 8.75
CA CYS A 2 -33.99 19.99 9.28
C CYS A 2 -32.96 19.97 8.15
N GLU A 3 -31.73 20.39 8.42
CA GLU A 3 -30.62 20.14 7.51
C GLU A 3 -30.15 18.70 7.74
N ASP A 4 -30.15 17.89 6.68
CA ASP A 4 -29.54 16.57 6.64
C ASP A 4 -28.03 16.71 6.82
N LYS A 5 -27.59 16.69 8.08
CA LYS A 5 -26.19 16.56 8.46
C LYS A 5 -25.82 15.07 8.40
N GLY A 6 -25.62 14.57 7.18
CA GLY A 6 -25.09 13.23 6.92
C GLY A 6 -23.59 13.19 7.14
N MET A 7 -23.17 12.45 8.16
CA MET A 7 -21.82 12.24 8.67
C MET A 7 -20.68 12.40 7.66
N GLY A 8 -19.87 13.44 7.87
CA GLY A 8 -18.45 13.33 7.57
C GLY A 8 -17.86 12.27 8.47
N GLU A 9 -17.44 11.15 7.88
CA GLU A 9 -16.60 10.17 8.54
C GLU A 9 -15.20 10.79 8.68
N SER A 10 -15.05 11.68 9.65
CA SER A 10 -13.75 12.12 10.12
C SER A 10 -13.12 10.95 10.87
N ALA A 11 -12.56 10.00 10.11
CA ALA A 11 -11.57 9.05 10.61
C ALA A 11 -10.27 9.81 10.90
N SER A 12 -10.35 10.73 11.86
CA SER A 12 -9.20 11.41 12.45
C SER A 12 -9.15 11.01 13.92
N PHE A 13 -8.95 9.72 14.16
CA PHE A 13 -8.39 9.20 15.40
C PHE A 13 -7.09 8.48 15.05
N VAL A 14 -6.13 9.21 14.47
CA VAL A 14 -4.73 8.75 14.45
C VAL A 14 -4.11 9.22 15.76
N SER A 15 -4.59 8.66 16.88
CA SER A 15 -3.79 8.58 18.09
C SER A 15 -2.86 7.40 17.85
N GLY A 16 -1.55 7.63 17.85
CA GLY A 16 -0.54 6.62 17.54
C GLY A 16 -0.86 5.29 18.23
N SER A 17 -1.15 4.28 17.43
CA SER A 17 -1.45 2.93 17.91
C SER A 17 -0.24 2.43 18.68
N HIS A 18 -0.42 2.10 19.96
CA HIS A 18 0.66 1.60 20.80
C HIS A 18 1.23 0.32 20.16
N PRO A 19 2.55 0.06 20.24
CA PRO A 19 3.16 -1.14 19.67
C PRO A 19 2.49 -2.46 20.12
N GLU A 20 1.94 -2.46 21.34
CA GLU A 20 1.16 -3.55 21.93
C GLU A 20 -0.16 -3.79 21.18
N GLU A 21 -0.91 -2.73 20.89
CA GLU A 21 -2.17 -2.79 20.15
C GLU A 21 -1.94 -3.26 18.71
N VAL A 22 -0.89 -2.75 18.05
CA VAL A 22 -0.52 -3.19 16.70
C VAL A 22 -0.11 -4.66 16.71
N ALA A 23 0.65 -5.11 17.71
CA ALA A 23 1.03 -6.51 17.86
C ALA A 23 -0.20 -7.43 17.99
N GLU A 24 -1.18 -7.05 18.82
CA GLU A 24 -2.43 -7.80 19.01
C GLU A 24 -3.26 -7.86 17.71
N LEU A 25 -3.44 -6.72 17.04
CA LEU A 25 -4.25 -6.62 15.83
C LEU A 25 -3.61 -7.33 14.62
N THR A 26 -2.29 -7.38 14.56
CA THR A 26 -1.55 -8.00 13.45
C THR A 26 -1.16 -9.45 13.71
N GLY A 27 -1.22 -9.91 14.96
CA GLY A 27 -0.72 -11.21 15.39
C GLY A 27 0.81 -11.33 15.32
N LEU A 28 1.52 -10.20 15.29
CA LEU A 28 2.99 -10.14 15.25
C LEU A 28 3.55 -9.99 16.66
N GLY A 29 4.77 -10.48 16.87
CA GLY A 29 5.48 -10.23 18.13
C GLY A 29 5.88 -8.75 18.28
N LEU A 30 5.83 -8.24 19.51
CA LEU A 30 6.24 -6.86 19.85
C LEU A 30 7.67 -6.52 19.37
N THR A 31 8.57 -7.51 19.38
CA THR A 31 9.93 -7.36 18.85
C THR A 31 9.97 -7.08 17.34
N THR A 32 9.01 -7.61 16.58
CA THR A 32 8.86 -7.34 15.14
C THR A 32 8.37 -5.92 14.91
N ILE A 33 7.40 -5.45 15.70
CA ILE A 33 6.89 -4.07 15.63
C ILE A 33 8.02 -3.08 15.95
N HIS A 34 8.76 -3.27 17.04
CA HIS A 34 9.90 -2.40 17.37
C HIS A 34 11.00 -2.41 16.31
N LYS A 35 11.32 -3.57 15.73
CA LYS A 35 12.28 -3.64 14.63
C LYS A 35 11.80 -2.88 13.41
N PHE A 36 10.50 -2.94 13.12
CA PHE A 36 9.89 -2.21 12.01
C PHE A 36 9.95 -0.70 12.24
N GLU A 37 9.51 -0.22 13.41
CA GLU A 37 9.58 1.20 13.80
C GLU A 37 11.01 1.77 13.74
N ASN A 38 11.99 0.97 14.17
CA ASN A 38 13.40 1.37 14.16
C ASN A 38 14.11 1.13 12.82
N GLY A 39 13.41 0.66 11.78
CA GLY A 39 13.98 0.39 10.45
C GLY A 39 15.01 -0.76 10.41
N THR A 40 15.01 -1.65 11.40
CA THR A 40 15.95 -2.79 11.51
C THR A 40 15.33 -4.13 11.11
N ALA A 41 14.06 -4.14 10.70
CA ALA A 41 13.37 -5.32 10.20
C ALA A 41 13.78 -5.67 8.76
N GLY A 42 14.91 -6.37 8.61
CA GLY A 42 15.49 -6.67 7.29
C GLY A 42 14.76 -7.72 6.44
N ASN A 43 13.84 -8.50 7.02
CA ASN A 43 13.15 -9.60 6.35
C ASN A 43 11.63 -9.52 6.57
N LEU A 44 11.01 -8.43 6.11
CA LEU A 44 9.55 -8.29 6.11
C LEU A 44 8.96 -8.69 4.78
N SER A 45 7.94 -9.54 4.83
CA SER A 45 7.15 -9.84 3.64
C SER A 45 6.25 -8.66 3.28
N LEU A 46 5.93 -8.52 1.99
CA LEU A 46 5.01 -7.47 1.54
C LEU A 46 3.63 -7.59 2.19
N SER A 47 3.13 -8.80 2.43
CA SER A 47 1.85 -9.00 3.11
C SER A 47 1.87 -8.49 4.56
N THR A 48 2.97 -8.72 5.28
CA THR A 48 3.18 -8.17 6.63
C THR A 48 3.25 -6.65 6.61
N PHE A 49 3.98 -6.08 5.64
CA PHE A 49 4.08 -4.63 5.47
C PHE A 49 2.71 -3.98 5.19
N LEU A 50 1.93 -4.54 4.27
CA LEU A 50 0.58 -4.05 3.95
C LEU A 50 -0.40 -4.21 5.13
N LEU A 51 -0.27 -5.29 5.90
CA LEU A 51 -1.07 -5.50 7.10
C LEU A 51 -0.80 -4.41 8.16
N LEU A 52 0.48 -4.06 8.39
CA LEU A 52 0.88 -2.99 9.30
C LEU A 52 0.29 -1.64 8.86
N LEU A 53 0.41 -1.29 7.58
CA LEU A 53 -0.18 -0.07 7.03
C LEU A 53 -1.71 -0.04 7.17
N LYS A 54 -2.37 -1.18 6.92
CA LYS A 54 -3.82 -1.30 7.07
C LYS A 54 -4.29 -1.06 8.51
N VAL A 55 -3.61 -1.66 9.49
CA VAL A 55 -3.96 -1.53 10.91
C VAL A 55 -3.76 -0.09 11.42
N VAL A 56 -2.71 0.58 10.94
CA VAL A 56 -2.41 1.99 11.30
C VAL A 56 -3.25 2.99 10.49
N GLY A 57 -4.06 2.53 9.53
CA GLY A 57 -4.88 3.41 8.68
C GLY A 57 -4.07 4.19 7.64
N GLN A 58 -2.89 3.70 7.26
CA GLN A 58 -1.97 4.31 6.29
C GLN A 58 -1.82 3.46 5.02
N ILE A 59 -2.84 2.70 4.64
CA ILE A 59 -2.76 1.84 3.44
C ILE A 59 -2.46 2.64 2.17
N ASP A 60 -2.96 3.87 2.06
CA ASP A 60 -2.76 4.73 0.88
C ASP A 60 -1.31 5.22 0.73
N ALA A 61 -0.53 5.23 1.82
CA ALA A 61 0.90 5.57 1.79
C ALA A 61 1.73 4.58 0.96
N ILE A 62 1.18 3.41 0.64
CA ILE A 62 1.82 2.44 -0.26
C ILE A 62 2.12 3.05 -1.63
N ASN A 63 1.28 3.97 -2.10
CA ASN A 63 1.45 4.61 -3.41
C ASN A 63 2.72 5.45 -3.50
N ASP A 64 3.21 5.96 -2.37
CA ASP A 64 4.42 6.78 -2.30
C ASP A 64 5.71 5.92 -2.23
N VAL A 65 5.57 4.64 -1.89
CA VAL A 65 6.68 3.70 -1.73
C VAL A 65 6.90 2.84 -2.98
N LEU A 66 5.81 2.51 -3.68
CA LEU A 66 5.90 1.66 -4.87
C LEU A 66 6.42 2.45 -6.08
N PRO A 67 7.39 1.91 -6.83
CA PRO A 67 7.87 2.56 -8.05
C PRO A 67 6.82 2.49 -9.17
N GLU A 68 6.93 3.41 -10.12
CA GLU A 68 6.16 3.32 -11.36
C GLU A 68 6.52 2.05 -12.12
N LEU A 69 5.51 1.33 -12.60
CA LEU A 69 5.72 0.12 -13.37
C LEU A 69 6.33 0.45 -14.74
N PRO A 70 7.30 -0.33 -15.22
CA PRO A 70 7.85 -0.15 -16.54
C PRO A 70 6.77 -0.44 -17.62
N PRO A 71 6.93 0.10 -18.84
CA PRO A 71 6.08 -0.25 -19.96
C PRO A 71 6.03 -1.77 -20.15
N SER A 72 4.82 -2.30 -20.36
CA SER A 72 4.65 -3.73 -20.58
C SER A 72 5.53 -4.19 -21.76
N PRO A 73 6.33 -5.26 -21.60
CA PRO A 73 7.18 -5.77 -22.68
C PRO A 73 6.42 -6.10 -23.96
N TYR A 74 5.13 -6.41 -23.87
CA TYR A 74 4.27 -6.69 -25.02
C TYR A 74 3.89 -5.45 -25.84
N LEU A 75 4.06 -4.26 -25.29
CA LEU A 75 3.79 -2.98 -25.95
C LEU A 75 5.02 -2.47 -26.72
N MET A 76 6.16 -3.12 -26.59
CA MET A 76 7.43 -2.75 -27.22
C MET A 76 7.80 -3.82 -28.26
N ARG A 77 8.14 -3.41 -29.49
CA ARG A 77 8.83 -4.30 -30.42
C ARG A 77 10.32 -4.38 -30.04
N LYS A 78 11.04 -5.36 -30.59
CA LYS A 78 12.48 -5.56 -30.36
C LYS A 78 13.34 -4.32 -30.70
N ASP A 79 12.82 -3.42 -31.52
CA ASP A 79 13.38 -2.13 -31.91
C ASP A 79 12.89 -0.95 -31.04
N GLU A 80 12.37 -1.21 -29.84
CA GLU A 80 11.86 -0.24 -28.85
C GLU A 80 10.70 0.64 -29.32
N LYS A 81 10.13 0.35 -30.49
CA LYS A 81 8.96 1.05 -31.01
C LYS A 81 7.68 0.51 -30.39
N LYS A 82 6.72 1.39 -30.13
CA LYS A 82 5.37 1.01 -29.68
C LYS A 82 4.77 0.02 -30.68
N ALA A 83 4.29 -1.12 -30.17
CA ALA A 83 3.64 -2.14 -30.99
C ALA A 83 2.34 -1.59 -31.60
N GLN A 84 2.37 -1.24 -32.89
CA GLN A 84 1.17 -0.86 -33.62
C GLN A 84 0.39 -2.11 -34.03
N ARG A 85 -0.95 -2.05 -33.86
CA ARG A 85 -1.87 -3.10 -34.30
C ARG A 85 -1.70 -3.35 -35.80
N ILE A 86 -1.31 -4.56 -36.17
CA ILE A 86 -1.27 -4.99 -37.58
C ILE A 86 -2.69 -5.34 -38.01
N ARG A 87 -3.21 -4.65 -39.03
CA ARG A 87 -4.47 -4.99 -39.67
C ARG A 87 -4.16 -5.83 -40.91
N HIS A 88 -4.50 -7.11 -40.88
CA HIS A 88 -4.51 -7.92 -42.11
C HIS A 88 -5.69 -7.45 -42.97
N THR A 89 -5.41 -6.84 -44.11
CA THR A 89 -6.42 -6.66 -45.16
C THR A 89 -6.57 -7.99 -45.87
N LYS A 90 -7.81 -8.45 -46.04
CA LYS A 90 -8.13 -9.65 -46.82
C LYS A 90 -7.86 -9.40 -48.29
#